data_AF-A0A2I1DHT7-F1
#
_entry.id   AF-A0A2I1DHT7-F1
#
_cell.length_a   1.000
_cell.length_b   1.000
_cell.length_c   1.000
_cell.angle_alpha   90.00
_cell.angle_beta   90.00
_cell.angle_gamma   90.00
#
_symmetry.space_group_name_H-M   'P 1'
#
loop_
_entity.id
_entity.type
_entity.pdbx_description
1 polymer ?
#
loop_
_entity_poly.entity_id
_entity_poly.type
_entity_poly.pdbx_seq_one_letter_code
_entity_poly.pdbx_strand_id
1 'polypeptide(L)'
;MKAYCVPLLRSLTNGVHYVRMIIDSIKTIPRDHPITLGLSKVDEYLAATKHLLVDSRSCSSLDCADLKHSRYKIYVGANVKTLREAYGFWTLGGRLKGEAIDRGFQVMEKVWKTMYAKSLPGMKPREYIPFIWNWEVAPTDSDPIPKAYFQVLDDYDSLITEVITCLFGELGWTEHAMTHQIIQKKAYNLAASL
;
A
#
# COMPACT_ATOMS: atom_id res chain seq x y z
N MET A 1 4.31 17.86 -8.90
CA MET A 1 4.25 17.95 -7.42
C MET A 1 3.07 17.12 -6.92
N LYS A 2 3.13 16.57 -5.69
CA LYS A 2 2.03 15.83 -5.05
C LYS A 2 1.81 16.35 -3.63
N ALA A 3 0.55 16.52 -3.23
CA ALA A 3 0.19 16.85 -1.86
C ALA A 3 -0.34 15.61 -1.14
N TYR A 4 0.02 15.46 0.14
CA TYR A 4 -0.52 14.44 1.03
C TYR A 4 -1.29 15.11 2.17
N CYS A 5 -2.49 14.63 2.45
CA CYS A 5 -3.36 15.17 3.48
C CYS A 5 -3.69 14.07 4.49
N VAL A 6 -3.27 14.28 5.75
CA VAL A 6 -3.50 13.35 6.86
C VAL A 6 -4.74 13.82 7.65
N PRO A 7 -5.85 13.06 7.64
CA PRO A 7 -7.11 13.49 8.24
C PRO A 7 -7.20 13.30 9.77
N LEU A 8 -6.22 12.65 10.41
CA LEU A 8 -6.33 12.12 11.78
C LEU A 8 -6.82 13.16 12.80
N LEU A 9 -6.14 14.30 12.90
CA LEU A 9 -6.52 15.33 13.87
C LEU A 9 -7.94 15.86 13.63
N ARG A 10 -8.28 16.07 12.35
CA ARG A 10 -9.61 16.56 11.97
C ARG A 10 -10.71 15.50 12.22
N SER A 11 -10.37 14.22 12.08
CA SER A 11 -11.25 13.10 12.40
C SER A 11 -11.56 13.07 13.89
N LEU A 12 -10.54 13.20 14.74
CA LEU A 12 -10.68 13.22 16.20
C LEU A 12 -11.52 14.41 16.68
N THR A 13 -11.30 15.61 16.13
CA THR A 13 -12.04 16.82 16.57
C THR A 13 -13.51 16.83 16.15
N ASN A 14 -13.86 16.20 15.03
CA ASN A 14 -15.23 16.23 14.49
C ASN A 14 -16.02 14.93 14.76
N GLY A 15 -15.39 13.88 15.29
CA GLY A 15 -16.02 12.57 15.48
C GLY A 15 -16.35 11.83 14.17
N VAL A 16 -15.86 12.30 13.02
CA VAL A 16 -16.08 11.67 11.71
C VAL A 16 -14.93 10.73 11.40
N HIS A 17 -15.23 9.49 11.02
CA HIS A 17 -14.19 8.49 10.68
C HIS A 17 -13.26 8.99 9.55
N TYR A 18 -11.95 8.87 9.73
CA TYR A 18 -10.93 9.43 8.83
C TYR A 18 -11.08 8.99 7.37
N VAL A 19 -11.42 7.73 7.09
CA VAL A 19 -11.69 7.26 5.71
C VAL A 19 -12.87 8.02 5.11
N ARG A 20 -13.93 8.25 5.88
CA ARG A 20 -15.10 8.96 5.37
C ARG A 20 -14.74 10.39 5.01
N MET A 21 -13.93 11.04 5.84
CA MET A 21 -13.40 12.38 5.53
C MET A 21 -12.59 12.40 4.24
N ILE A 22 -11.73 11.40 4.00
CA ILE A 22 -10.95 11.29 2.76
C ILE A 22 -11.90 11.16 1.56
N ILE A 23 -12.81 10.19 1.59
CA ILE A 23 -13.74 9.91 0.49
C ILE A 23 -14.61 11.14 0.20
N ASP A 24 -15.20 11.74 1.23
CA ASP A 24 -16.09 12.90 1.07
C ASP A 24 -15.33 14.13 0.57
N SER A 25 -14.07 14.33 0.98
CA SER A 25 -13.23 15.41 0.46
C SER A 25 -12.94 15.26 -1.03
N ILE A 26 -12.73 14.02 -1.51
CA ILE A 26 -12.58 13.80 -2.96
C ILE A 26 -13.94 14.07 -3.64
N LYS A 27 -15.09 13.80 -2.98
CA LYS A 27 -16.46 13.94 -3.56
C LYS A 27 -16.87 15.36 -3.85
N THR A 28 -16.23 16.34 -3.22
CA THR A 28 -16.51 17.76 -3.47
C THR A 28 -15.85 18.28 -4.75
N ILE A 29 -14.88 17.56 -5.33
CA ILE A 29 -14.18 17.98 -6.55
C ILE A 29 -15.08 17.63 -7.76
N PRO A 30 -15.31 18.54 -8.73
CA PRO A 30 -16.05 18.24 -9.96
C PRO A 30 -15.46 17.03 -10.69
N ARG A 31 -16.29 16.08 -11.14
CA ARG A 31 -15.82 14.76 -11.58
C ARG A 31 -16.24 14.37 -12.97
N ASP A 32 -15.30 13.72 -13.66
CA ASP A 32 -15.59 12.81 -14.75
C ASP A 32 -16.22 11.50 -14.22
N HIS A 33 -17.05 10.86 -15.05
CA HIS A 33 -17.75 9.61 -14.71
C HIS A 33 -16.82 8.50 -14.16
N PRO A 34 -15.60 8.28 -14.68
CA PRO A 34 -14.70 7.23 -14.19
C PRO A 34 -14.24 7.40 -12.74
N ILE A 35 -13.93 8.63 -12.29
CA ILE A 35 -13.53 8.90 -10.89
C ILE A 35 -14.66 8.51 -9.93
N THR A 36 -15.92 8.77 -10.32
CA THR A 36 -17.09 8.44 -9.50
C THR A 36 -17.23 6.93 -9.35
N LEU A 37 -17.10 6.17 -10.44
CA LEU A 37 -17.15 4.70 -10.42
C LEU A 37 -15.99 4.09 -9.62
N GLY A 38 -14.77 4.59 -9.82
CA GLY A 38 -13.63 4.08 -9.09
C GLY A 38 -13.75 4.35 -7.59
N LEU A 39 -14.18 5.55 -7.22
CA LEU A 39 -14.33 5.90 -5.81
C LEU A 39 -15.46 5.12 -5.12
N SER A 40 -16.55 4.80 -5.81
CA SER A 40 -17.64 4.02 -5.18
C SER A 40 -17.16 2.63 -4.78
N LYS A 41 -16.35 1.95 -5.62
CA LYS A 41 -15.76 0.66 -5.28
C LYS A 41 -14.89 0.72 -4.02
N VAL A 42 -14.08 1.78 -3.89
CA VAL A 42 -13.24 2.00 -2.71
C VAL A 42 -14.09 2.33 -1.48
N ASP A 43 -15.06 3.24 -1.60
CA ASP A 43 -15.95 3.66 -0.50
C ASP A 43 -16.74 2.47 0.07
N GLU A 44 -17.37 1.67 -0.80
CA GLU A 44 -18.12 0.48 -0.38
C GLU A 44 -17.25 -0.53 0.37
N TYR A 45 -16.07 -0.85 -0.17
CA TYR A 45 -15.17 -1.81 0.46
C TYR A 45 -14.70 -1.30 1.82
N LEU A 46 -14.21 -0.06 1.90
CA LEU A 46 -13.70 0.50 3.14
C LEU A 46 -14.81 0.73 4.18
N ALA A 47 -16.03 1.04 3.77
CA ALA A 47 -17.17 1.12 4.68
C ALA A 47 -17.44 -0.23 5.37
N ALA A 48 -17.34 -1.34 4.63
CA ALA A 48 -17.50 -2.69 5.15
C ALA A 48 -16.30 -3.15 6.01
N THR A 49 -15.09 -2.71 5.70
CA THR A 49 -13.85 -3.18 6.36
C THR A 49 -13.22 -2.17 7.31
N LYS A 50 -13.90 -1.07 7.66
CA LYS A 50 -13.33 0.01 8.51
C LYS A 50 -12.76 -0.46 9.85
N HIS A 51 -13.32 -1.54 10.42
CA HIS A 51 -12.89 -2.11 11.69
C HIS A 51 -11.49 -2.77 11.64
N LEU A 52 -10.97 -3.04 10.44
CA LEU A 52 -9.64 -3.61 10.22
C LEU A 52 -8.55 -2.54 10.06
N LEU A 53 -8.94 -1.27 9.95
CA LEU A 53 -8.06 -0.18 9.54
C LEU A 53 -7.37 0.48 10.73
N VAL A 54 -6.14 0.95 10.49
CA VAL A 54 -5.34 1.69 11.46
C VAL A 54 -5.24 3.16 11.05
N ASP A 55 -5.71 4.02 11.94
CA ASP A 55 -5.92 5.45 11.75
C ASP A 55 -4.62 6.23 11.49
N SER A 56 -3.57 5.95 12.25
CA SER A 56 -2.26 6.62 12.19
C SER A 56 -1.50 6.41 10.88
N ARG A 57 -1.98 5.51 10.02
CA ARG A 57 -1.35 5.12 8.75
C ARG A 57 -2.23 5.41 7.54
N SER A 58 -3.21 6.30 7.68
CA SER A 58 -4.16 6.62 6.63
C SER A 58 -4.05 8.07 6.18
N CYS A 59 -4.06 8.31 4.87
CA CYS A 59 -3.99 9.64 4.28
C CYS A 59 -4.62 9.65 2.90
N SER A 60 -4.72 10.83 2.30
CA SER A 60 -5.01 10.98 0.87
C SER A 60 -3.86 11.67 0.17
N SER A 61 -3.70 11.44 -1.13
CA SER A 61 -2.81 12.23 -1.94
C SER A 61 -3.46 12.64 -3.25
N LEU A 62 -3.03 13.79 -3.79
CA LEU A 62 -3.44 14.25 -5.11
C LEU A 62 -2.24 14.82 -5.88
N ASP A 63 -2.28 14.66 -7.20
CA ASP A 63 -1.36 15.34 -8.10
C ASP A 63 -1.70 16.85 -8.12
N CYS A 64 -0.70 17.70 -7.88
CA CYS A 64 -0.87 19.16 -7.96
C CYS A 64 -0.73 19.59 -9.43
N ALA A 65 -1.68 19.16 -10.25
CA ALA A 65 -1.78 19.41 -11.68
C ALA A 65 -3.22 19.85 -12.03
N ASP A 66 -3.51 20.01 -13.32
CA ASP A 66 -4.89 20.21 -13.78
C ASP A 66 -5.78 19.02 -13.37
N LEU A 67 -7.02 19.29 -12.99
CA LEU A 67 -7.96 18.28 -12.48
C LEU A 67 -8.19 17.15 -13.50
N LYS A 68 -8.20 17.49 -14.80
CA LYS A 68 -8.37 16.55 -15.92
C LYS A 68 -7.27 15.50 -16.04
N HIS A 69 -6.14 15.73 -15.39
CA HIS A 69 -4.99 14.81 -15.37
C HIS A 69 -4.62 14.37 -13.96
N SER A 70 -5.32 14.89 -12.96
CA SER A 70 -4.99 14.65 -11.56
C SER A 70 -5.51 13.30 -11.11
N ARG A 71 -4.64 12.56 -10.41
CA ARG A 71 -4.99 11.29 -9.80
C ARG A 71 -5.16 11.46 -8.31
N TYR A 72 -6.14 10.76 -7.76
CA TYR A 72 -6.43 10.77 -6.34
C TYR A 72 -6.10 9.41 -5.76
N LYS A 73 -5.39 9.39 -4.64
CA LYS A 73 -5.00 8.16 -3.99
C LYS A 73 -5.52 8.13 -2.58
N ILE A 74 -6.19 7.05 -2.23
CA ILE A 74 -6.73 6.80 -0.90
C ILE A 74 -5.76 5.83 -0.24
N TYR A 75 -5.09 6.25 0.84
CA TYR A 75 -4.18 5.41 1.61
C TYR A 75 -4.84 4.97 2.91
N VAL A 76 -4.75 3.67 3.22
CA VAL A 76 -5.19 3.14 4.52
C VAL A 76 -4.17 2.17 5.09
N GLY A 77 -3.99 2.21 6.41
CA GLY A 77 -3.16 1.23 7.11
C GLY A 77 -3.96 0.02 7.57
N ALA A 78 -3.34 -1.16 7.59
CA ALA A 78 -3.93 -2.37 8.17
C ALA A 78 -2.83 -3.31 8.70
N ASN A 79 -3.16 -4.09 9.74
CA ASN A 79 -2.32 -5.20 10.18
C ASN A 79 -2.91 -6.48 9.60
N VAL A 80 -2.27 -7.00 8.56
CA VAL A 80 -2.81 -8.10 7.75
C VAL A 80 -2.26 -9.41 8.30
N LYS A 81 -3.13 -10.37 8.56
CA LYS A 81 -2.78 -11.66 9.19
C LYS A 81 -2.72 -12.81 8.18
N THR A 82 -3.49 -12.71 7.10
CA THR A 82 -3.63 -13.81 6.13
C THR A 82 -3.51 -13.31 4.69
N LEU A 83 -3.09 -14.20 3.79
CA LEU A 83 -3.13 -13.92 2.34
C LEU A 83 -4.55 -13.63 1.83
N ARG A 84 -5.58 -14.21 2.46
CA ARG A 84 -6.98 -13.92 2.13
C ARG A 84 -7.34 -12.47 2.44
N GLU A 85 -6.91 -11.95 3.58
CA GLU A 85 -7.08 -10.53 3.91
C GLU A 85 -6.31 -9.64 2.94
N ALA A 86 -5.05 -9.99 2.64
CA ALA A 86 -4.24 -9.25 1.66
C ALA A 86 -4.91 -9.22 0.27
N TYR A 87 -5.48 -10.34 -0.18
CA TYR A 87 -6.25 -10.42 -1.43
C TYR A 87 -7.50 -9.55 -1.38
N GLY A 88 -8.20 -9.53 -0.24
CA GLY A 88 -9.33 -8.64 0.00
C GLY A 88 -8.96 -7.18 -0.23
N PHE A 89 -7.87 -6.70 0.36
CA PHE A 89 -7.39 -5.34 0.13
C PHE A 89 -6.95 -5.11 -1.32
N TRP A 90 -6.18 -6.03 -1.89
CA TRP A 90 -5.69 -5.91 -3.26
C TRP A 90 -6.82 -5.80 -4.28
N THR A 91 -7.93 -6.52 -4.07
CA THR A 91 -9.04 -6.60 -5.03
C THR A 91 -10.28 -5.80 -4.64
N LEU A 92 -10.23 -5.03 -3.54
CA LEU A 92 -11.41 -4.39 -2.94
C LEU A 92 -12.56 -5.39 -2.68
N GLY A 93 -12.21 -6.57 -2.17
CA GLY A 93 -13.14 -7.67 -1.91
C GLY A 93 -13.68 -8.32 -3.19
N GLY A 94 -12.84 -8.44 -4.22
CA GLY A 94 -13.20 -9.04 -5.52
C GLY A 94 -13.88 -8.08 -6.51
N ARG A 95 -13.93 -6.77 -6.20
CA ARG A 95 -14.48 -5.74 -7.09
C ARG A 95 -13.52 -5.38 -8.24
N LEU A 96 -12.22 -5.57 -8.04
CA LEU A 96 -11.19 -5.45 -9.08
C LEU A 96 -10.89 -6.83 -9.65
N LYS A 97 -10.86 -6.93 -10.98
CA LYS A 97 -10.68 -8.19 -11.71
C LYS A 97 -9.79 -7.96 -12.93
N GLY A 98 -9.23 -9.06 -13.44
CA GLY A 98 -8.49 -9.09 -14.69
C GLY A 98 -7.04 -9.52 -14.52
N GLU A 99 -6.43 -9.90 -15.63
CA GLU A 99 -5.11 -10.53 -15.64
C GLU A 99 -4.03 -9.68 -14.95
N ALA A 100 -4.08 -8.35 -15.10
CA ALA A 100 -3.14 -7.45 -14.44
C ALA A 100 -3.28 -7.48 -12.91
N ILE A 101 -4.52 -7.55 -12.39
CA ILE A 101 -4.80 -7.67 -10.95
C ILE A 101 -4.28 -9.01 -10.43
N ASP A 102 -4.55 -10.10 -11.14
CA ASP A 102 -4.13 -11.44 -10.73
C ASP A 102 -2.61 -11.61 -10.75
N ARG A 103 -1.94 -11.19 -11.84
CA ARG A 103 -0.48 -11.22 -11.94
C ARG A 103 0.18 -10.33 -10.90
N GLY A 104 -0.37 -9.15 -10.65
CA GLY A 104 0.14 -8.26 -9.59
C GLY A 104 0.00 -8.87 -8.20
N PHE A 105 -1.10 -9.58 -7.94
CA PHE A 105 -1.27 -10.29 -6.67
C PHE A 105 -0.28 -11.45 -6.51
N GLN A 106 0.01 -12.20 -7.57
CA GLN A 106 1.00 -13.28 -7.52
C GLN A 106 2.39 -12.77 -7.06
N VAL A 107 2.78 -11.57 -7.51
CA VAL A 107 4.03 -10.93 -7.05
C VAL A 107 3.94 -10.58 -5.55
N MET A 108 2.83 -9.98 -5.12
CA MET A 108 2.61 -9.62 -3.71
C MET A 108 2.60 -10.88 -2.81
N GLU A 109 1.92 -11.95 -3.23
CA GLU A 109 1.84 -13.22 -2.52
C GLU A 109 3.23 -13.85 -2.30
N LYS A 110 4.11 -13.77 -3.30
CA LYS A 110 5.50 -14.25 -3.17
C LYS A 110 6.26 -13.49 -2.09
N VAL A 111 6.23 -12.14 -2.16
CA VAL A 111 6.87 -11.29 -1.15
C VAL A 111 6.31 -11.58 0.24
N TRP A 112 4.99 -11.69 0.35
CA TRP A 112 4.31 -12.05 1.60
C TRP A 112 4.84 -13.36 2.17
N LYS A 113 4.83 -14.45 1.38
CA LYS A 113 5.25 -15.78 1.85
C LYS A 113 6.70 -15.77 2.34
N THR A 114 7.60 -15.11 1.59
CA THR A 114 9.01 -15.01 1.97
C THR A 114 9.19 -14.23 3.28
N MET A 115 8.50 -13.10 3.44
CA MET A 115 8.55 -12.32 4.68
C MET A 115 7.93 -13.04 5.88
N TYR A 116 6.77 -13.66 5.68
CA TYR A 116 6.01 -14.29 6.76
C TYR A 116 6.69 -15.55 7.31
N ALA A 117 7.48 -16.23 6.47
CA ALA A 117 8.28 -17.39 6.88
C ALA A 117 9.47 -17.03 7.81
N LYS A 118 9.80 -15.73 7.94
CA LYS A 118 10.95 -15.27 8.69
C LYS A 118 10.51 -14.63 10.01
N SER A 119 11.17 -15.03 11.10
CA SER A 119 10.97 -14.46 12.42
C SER A 119 11.42 -13.00 12.49
N LEU A 120 10.77 -12.24 13.35
CA LEU A 120 11.17 -10.88 13.71
C LEU A 120 12.39 -10.90 14.65
N PRO A 121 13.05 -9.75 14.87
CA PRO A 121 14.12 -9.59 15.85
C PRO A 121 13.77 -10.18 17.22
N GLY A 122 14.75 -10.89 17.81
CA GLY A 122 14.55 -11.64 19.06
C GLY A 122 13.77 -12.95 18.89
N MET A 123 13.77 -13.54 17.67
CA MET A 123 13.07 -14.79 17.34
C MET A 123 11.55 -14.75 17.57
N LYS A 124 10.96 -13.55 17.56
CA LYS A 124 9.51 -13.40 17.76
C LYS A 124 8.76 -13.94 16.54
N PRO A 125 7.67 -14.72 16.74
CA PRO A 125 6.83 -15.14 15.64
C PRO A 125 6.16 -13.94 14.99
N ARG A 126 5.90 -14.03 13.69
CA ARG A 126 5.16 -12.99 12.96
C ARG A 126 3.66 -13.27 13.05
N GLU A 127 2.94 -12.41 13.75
CA GLU A 127 1.47 -12.50 13.88
C GLU A 127 0.71 -11.80 12.75
N TYR A 128 1.33 -10.79 12.14
CA TYR A 128 0.81 -10.02 11.02
C TYR A 128 1.95 -9.31 10.29
N ILE A 129 1.67 -8.83 9.08
CA ILE A 129 2.52 -7.85 8.39
C ILE A 129 1.76 -6.51 8.37
N PRO A 130 2.37 -5.42 8.84
CA PRO A 130 1.78 -4.09 8.70
C PRO A 130 1.83 -3.63 7.24
N PHE A 131 0.69 -3.18 6.72
CA PHE A 131 0.58 -2.63 5.37
C PHE A 131 0.09 -1.19 5.39
N ILE A 132 0.50 -0.43 4.38
CA ILE A 132 -0.28 0.67 3.85
C ILE A 132 -0.76 0.25 2.47
N TRP A 133 -2.06 0.37 2.21
CA TRP A 133 -2.68 0.13 0.92
C TRP A 133 -2.98 1.46 0.28
N ASN A 134 -2.83 1.58 -1.05
CA ASN A 134 -3.46 2.64 -1.79
C ASN A 134 -4.29 2.14 -2.97
N TRP A 135 -5.31 2.94 -3.30
CA TRP A 135 -6.05 2.82 -4.54
C TRP A 135 -6.02 4.15 -5.25
N GLU A 136 -5.51 4.13 -6.48
CA GLU A 136 -5.43 5.28 -7.37
C GLU A 136 -6.66 5.34 -8.25
N VAL A 137 -7.43 6.44 -8.16
CA VAL A 137 -8.53 6.75 -9.06
C VAL A 137 -8.13 7.89 -10.00
N ALA A 138 -8.48 7.76 -11.27
CA ALA A 138 -8.08 8.68 -12.33
C ALA A 138 -9.25 8.96 -13.29
N PRO A 139 -9.23 10.10 -14.00
CA PRO A 139 -10.21 10.42 -15.04
C PRO A 139 -10.30 9.38 -16.17
N THR A 140 -9.23 8.63 -16.42
CA THR A 140 -9.11 7.69 -17.54
C THR A 140 -9.56 6.28 -17.22
N ASP A 141 -9.67 5.92 -15.94
CA ASP A 141 -9.81 4.55 -15.49
C ASP A 141 -10.97 4.42 -14.51
N SER A 142 -11.94 3.57 -14.85
CA SER A 142 -13.10 3.30 -13.98
C SER A 142 -12.77 2.31 -12.85
N ASP A 143 -11.69 1.56 -12.98
CA ASP A 143 -11.17 0.66 -11.96
C ASP A 143 -9.99 1.29 -11.21
N PRO A 144 -10.07 1.38 -9.87
CA PRO A 144 -8.94 1.84 -9.07
C PRO A 144 -7.73 0.93 -9.22
N ILE A 145 -6.54 1.51 -9.31
CA ILE A 145 -5.29 0.75 -9.39
C ILE A 145 -4.75 0.52 -7.96
N PRO A 146 -4.65 -0.73 -7.48
CA PRO A 146 -4.17 -1.03 -6.14
C PRO A 146 -2.65 -0.94 -6.04
N LYS A 147 -2.15 -0.60 -4.85
CA LYS A 147 -0.73 -0.70 -4.49
C LYS A 147 -0.59 -1.08 -3.03
N ALA A 148 0.30 -2.02 -2.75
CA ALA A 148 0.61 -2.48 -1.41
C ALA A 148 1.99 -1.99 -0.99
N TYR A 149 2.09 -1.45 0.23
CA TYR A 149 3.35 -1.08 0.88
C TYR A 149 3.53 -1.95 2.10
N PHE A 150 4.49 -2.87 2.03
CA PHE A 150 4.95 -3.64 3.17
C PHE A 150 5.67 -2.68 4.12
N GLN A 151 5.21 -2.59 5.38
CA GLN A 151 5.92 -1.87 6.42
C GLN A 151 6.90 -2.83 7.08
N VAL A 152 8.18 -2.47 7.06
CA VAL A 152 9.31 -3.35 7.44
C VAL A 152 10.13 -2.77 8.59
N LEU A 153 9.58 -1.82 9.34
CA LEU A 153 10.30 -1.09 10.38
C LEU A 153 10.77 -1.98 11.54
N ASP A 154 10.08 -3.10 11.75
CA ASP A 154 10.42 -4.07 12.79
C ASP A 154 11.28 -5.22 12.26
N ASP A 155 11.68 -5.20 10.98
CA ASP A 155 12.43 -6.27 10.32
C ASP A 155 13.94 -5.99 10.32
N TYR A 156 14.75 -7.06 10.23
CA TYR A 156 16.17 -6.89 9.94
C TYR A 156 16.37 -6.49 8.48
N ASP A 157 17.20 -5.48 8.22
CA ASP A 157 17.47 -5.05 6.85
C ASP A 157 18.13 -6.14 5.99
N SER A 158 18.88 -7.06 6.62
CA SER A 158 19.45 -8.24 5.94
C SER A 158 18.37 -9.20 5.44
N LEU A 159 17.30 -9.38 6.20
CA LEU A 159 16.14 -10.19 5.81
C LEU A 159 15.38 -9.50 4.67
N ILE A 160 15.17 -8.19 4.74
CA ILE A 160 14.54 -7.43 3.66
C ILE A 160 15.39 -7.48 2.38
N THR A 161 16.71 -7.40 2.50
CA THR A 161 17.65 -7.58 1.38
C THR A 161 17.48 -8.96 0.74
N GLU A 162 17.36 -10.02 1.53
CA GLU A 162 17.12 -11.39 1.02
C GLU A 162 15.79 -11.46 0.23
N VAL A 163 14.72 -10.89 0.79
CA VAL A 163 13.39 -10.85 0.13
C VAL A 163 13.45 -10.11 -1.22
N ILE A 164 14.06 -8.92 -1.24
CA ILE A 164 14.17 -8.10 -2.46
C ILE A 164 15.02 -8.79 -3.52
N THR A 165 16.17 -9.35 -3.13
CA THR A 165 17.09 -10.01 -4.08
C THR A 165 16.50 -11.29 -4.65
N CYS A 166 15.77 -12.06 -3.84
CA CYS A 166 14.99 -13.21 -4.29
C CYS A 166 13.94 -12.80 -5.34
N LEU A 167 13.14 -11.77 -5.04
CA LEU A 167 12.13 -11.25 -5.98
C LEU A 167 12.77 -10.77 -7.29
N PHE A 168 13.85 -10.00 -7.21
CA PHE A 168 14.56 -9.53 -8.41
C PHE A 168 15.12 -10.68 -9.24
N GLY A 169 15.66 -11.72 -8.60
CA GLY A 169 16.09 -12.93 -9.30
C GLY A 169 14.96 -13.60 -10.07
N GLU A 170 13.80 -13.78 -9.44
CA GLU A 170 12.62 -14.37 -10.09
C GLU A 170 12.07 -13.53 -11.26
N LEU A 171 12.21 -12.21 -11.19
CA LEU A 171 11.82 -11.29 -12.26
C LEU A 171 12.88 -11.17 -13.37
N GLY A 172 14.02 -11.86 -13.24
CA GLY A 172 15.15 -11.78 -14.17
C GLY A 172 15.97 -10.50 -14.03
N TRP A 173 15.79 -9.74 -12.96
CA TRP A 173 16.48 -8.48 -12.67
C TRP A 173 17.79 -8.72 -11.90
N THR A 174 18.64 -9.60 -12.42
CA THR A 174 19.86 -10.07 -11.76
C THR A 174 20.83 -8.92 -11.42
N GLU A 175 20.96 -7.93 -12.31
CA GLU A 175 21.77 -6.73 -12.06
C GLU A 175 21.24 -5.90 -10.89
N HIS A 176 19.91 -5.79 -10.75
CA HIS A 176 19.29 -5.08 -9.63
C HIS A 176 19.52 -5.83 -8.32
N ALA A 177 19.45 -7.16 -8.33
CA ALA A 177 19.76 -7.98 -7.16
C ALA A 177 21.20 -7.77 -6.69
N MET A 178 22.18 -7.84 -7.61
CA MET A 178 23.59 -7.60 -7.28
C MET A 178 23.84 -6.19 -6.76
N THR A 179 23.29 -5.18 -7.44
CA THR A 179 23.45 -3.77 -7.07
C THR A 179 22.86 -3.49 -5.69
N HIS A 180 21.68 -4.04 -5.39
CA HIS A 180 21.03 -3.88 -4.09
C HIS A 180 21.92 -4.42 -2.95
N GLN A 181 22.50 -5.61 -3.10
CA GLN A 181 23.41 -6.19 -2.10
C GLN A 181 24.67 -5.34 -1.89
N ILE A 182 25.23 -4.77 -2.96
CA ILE A 182 26.41 -3.90 -2.87
C ILE A 182 26.07 -2.60 -2.11
N ILE A 183 24.95 -1.96 -2.44
CA ILE A 183 24.52 -0.72 -1.79
C ILE A 183 24.24 -0.98 -0.30
N GLN A 184 23.54 -2.07 0.03
CA GLN A 184 23.28 -2.46 1.41
C GLN A 184 24.59 -2.56 2.21
N LYS A 185 25.58 -3.32 1.73
CA LYS A 185 26.88 -3.45 2.43
C LYS A 185 27.56 -2.10 2.64
N LYS A 186 27.53 -1.21 1.65
CA LYS A 186 28.13 0.13 1.76
C LYS A 186 27.42 0.99 2.81
N ALA A 187 26.09 0.94 2.88
CA ALA A 187 25.30 1.74 3.81
C ALA A 187 25.65 1.42 5.29
N TYR A 188 25.81 0.14 5.64
CA TYR A 188 26.12 -0.26 7.02
C TYR A 188 27.62 -0.24 7.34
N ASN A 189 28.52 -0.40 6.35
CA ASN A 189 29.95 -0.23 6.59
C ASN A 189 30.33 1.22 6.94
N LEU A 190 29.60 2.21 6.43
CA LEU A 190 29.76 3.62 6.83
C LEU A 190 29.32 3.89 8.27
N ALA A 191 28.37 3.11 8.81
CA ALA A 191 27.85 3.28 10.17
C ALA A 191 28.78 2.72 11.26
N ALA A 192 29.75 1.86 10.92
CA ALA A 192 30.76 1.35 11.87
C ALA A 192 31.98 2.28 12.03
N SER A 193 31.98 3.43 11.36
CA SER A 193 33.11 4.38 11.29
C SER A 193 32.83 5.74 11.97
N LEU A 194 31.74 5.85 12.72
CA LEU A 194 31.33 7.01 13.52
C LEU A 194 31.12 6.58 14.99
#